data_AF-A0A131YXQ1-F1
#
_entry.id   AF-A0A131YXQ1-F1
#
_cell.length_a   1.000
_cell.length_b   1.000
_cell.length_c   1.000
_cell.angle_alpha   90.00
_cell.angle_beta   90.00
_cell.angle_gamma   90.00
#
_symmetry.space_group_name_H-M   'P 1'
#
loop_
_entity.id
_entity.type
_entity.pdbx_description
1 polymer ?
#
loop_
_entity_poly.entity_id
_entity_poly.type
_entity_poly.pdbx_seq_one_letter_code
_entity_poly.pdbx_strand_id
1 'polypeptide(L)'
;MHLGKTTKTRENFGGWVLPVEQMDNLKKRPYLYNASAGSVLELLFLQRFWMWCLKFVPERIAPCVLTCSGLVINVCCCLLLLSYSTDLRSEAPWWTFVLCALSLFLYQLLDALDGKQAIKVQNTALEEVYDHGCDALSTFFVTTSISIAMQLGDSPALLVTFFFLSAVAFYSTHWQDYVTHVMVFGKIDVSECQCSMMAAHLLTAIYGQNLWMQNVFYGIQLREILMLMSFCCLVFAILGNIRIVFGGKTPLDGLVKIPRRTERTLYPMAALLSLSTCLWATFNTGLMIAHPVMFLVTYGFAFAKITIRLVLTTVSYGELDLWDSSLVAPLFLCLNALLSTTPLSLPISSALMCAMVYSVMDFARYFTYASWDMRDALDVWIFSLKYPVGDPRCRNGNNGVYLTGLNNDELLKKARPEASVASVGAASSNGTKQKGGKLRLRKYLGRSMGKECLN
;
A
#
# COMPACT_ATOMS: atom_id res chain seq x y z
N MET A 1 44.39 2.63 40.34
CA MET A 1 44.02 1.71 39.25
C MET A 1 42.53 1.39 39.36
N HIS A 2 41.66 2.24 38.82
CA HIS A 2 40.25 1.90 38.58
C HIS A 2 39.76 2.75 37.40
N LEU A 3 39.95 2.18 36.20
CA LEU A 3 39.35 2.66 34.95
C LEU A 3 37.87 2.30 34.99
N GLY A 4 37.04 3.28 35.32
CA GLY A 4 35.60 3.18 35.09
C GLY A 4 35.35 3.17 33.58
N LYS A 5 35.11 1.98 33.02
CA LYS A 5 34.54 1.82 31.68
C LYS A 5 33.13 2.42 31.70
N THR A 6 32.99 3.61 31.17
CA THR A 6 31.70 4.17 30.78
C THR A 6 31.22 3.43 29.52
N THR A 7 30.52 2.32 29.74
CA THR A 7 29.65 1.74 28.71
C THR A 7 28.56 2.78 28.40
N LYS A 8 28.76 3.56 27.32
CA LYS A 8 27.67 4.34 26.71
C LYS A 8 26.64 3.33 26.19
N THR A 9 25.59 3.09 26.97
CA THR A 9 24.42 2.33 26.54
C THR A 9 23.72 3.07 25.41
N ARG A 10 23.20 2.30 24.45
CA ARG A 10 22.61 2.72 23.18
C ARG A 10 21.27 3.49 23.32
N GLU A 11 21.00 4.06 24.49
CA GLU A 11 19.66 4.55 24.88
C GLU A 11 19.30 5.93 24.29
N ASN A 12 20.27 6.64 23.69
CA ASN A 12 20.07 8.00 23.16
C ASN A 12 20.22 8.15 21.64
N PHE A 13 20.36 7.05 20.90
CA PHE A 13 20.36 7.10 19.44
C PHE A 13 19.03 6.54 18.93
N GLY A 14 18.36 7.27 18.04
CA GLY A 14 17.17 6.77 17.35
C GLY A 14 17.48 5.48 16.56
N GLY A 15 16.46 5.00 15.85
CA GLY A 15 16.64 3.97 14.85
C GLY A 15 17.56 4.43 13.71
N TRP A 16 17.82 3.52 12.78
CA TRP A 16 18.56 3.79 11.56
C TRP A 16 17.88 4.83 10.67
N VAL A 17 16.54 4.81 10.62
CA VAL A 17 15.71 5.76 9.87
C VAL A 17 14.62 6.40 10.72
N LEU A 18 14.13 5.70 11.75
CA LEU A 18 13.11 6.25 12.65
C LEU A 18 13.73 7.07 13.79
N PRO A 19 13.35 8.33 14.00
CA PRO A 19 13.70 9.09 15.19
C PRO A 19 13.17 8.41 16.46
N VAL A 20 13.77 8.78 17.60
CA VAL A 20 13.43 8.23 18.92
C VAL A 20 11.94 8.33 19.22
N GLU A 21 11.28 9.44 18.85
CA GLU A 21 9.85 9.64 19.09
C GLU A 21 8.97 8.64 18.32
N GLN A 22 9.26 8.40 17.04
CA GLN A 22 8.55 7.39 16.24
C GLN A 22 8.77 5.99 16.81
N MET A 23 10.00 5.70 17.26
CA MET A 23 10.33 4.42 17.88
C MET A 23 9.56 4.20 19.19
N ASP A 24 9.44 5.24 19.99
CA ASP A 24 8.69 5.22 21.24
C ASP A 24 7.18 5.11 21.01
N ASN A 25 6.65 5.77 19.99
CA ASN A 25 5.25 5.65 19.60
C ASN A 25 4.92 4.19 19.23
N LEU A 26 5.75 3.54 18.42
CA LEU A 26 5.57 2.13 18.06
C LEU A 26 5.61 1.19 19.29
N LYS A 27 6.48 1.47 20.27
CA LYS A 27 6.57 0.69 21.52
C LYS A 27 5.36 0.86 22.43
N LYS A 28 4.89 2.11 22.59
CA LYS A 28 3.97 2.52 23.66
C LYS A 28 2.51 2.56 23.22
N ARG A 29 2.24 2.82 21.93
CA ARG A 29 0.88 2.93 21.42
C ARG A 29 0.38 1.57 20.95
N PRO A 30 -0.86 1.18 21.30
CA PRO A 30 -1.47 0.01 20.69
C PRO A 30 -1.66 0.27 19.20
N TYR A 31 -1.32 -0.73 18.39
CA TYR A 31 -1.63 -0.70 16.97
C TYR A 31 -3.15 -0.80 16.75
N LEU A 32 -3.69 0.10 15.93
CA LEU A 32 -5.11 0.22 15.61
C LEU A 32 -5.26 0.32 14.10
N TYR A 33 -5.64 -0.78 13.46
CA TYR A 33 -5.97 -0.76 12.04
C TYR A 33 -7.43 -0.33 11.85
N ASN A 34 -7.63 0.91 11.40
CA ASN A 34 -8.95 1.45 11.10
C ASN A 34 -9.12 1.54 9.58
N ALA A 35 -10.08 0.79 9.05
CA ALA A 35 -10.31 0.79 7.62
C ALA A 35 -11.78 0.56 7.27
N SER A 36 -12.17 1.01 6.07
CA SER A 36 -13.45 0.72 5.44
C SER A 36 -13.22 0.08 4.09
N ALA A 37 -13.56 -1.19 3.98
CA ALA A 37 -13.55 -2.00 2.76
C ALA A 37 -14.96 -2.49 2.40
N GLY A 38 -15.06 -3.17 1.26
CA GLY A 38 -16.33 -3.64 0.70
C GLY A 38 -16.47 -3.29 -0.77
N SER A 39 -15.44 -3.55 -1.56
CA SER A 39 -15.49 -3.47 -3.01
C SER A 39 -16.47 -4.52 -3.59
N VAL A 40 -16.89 -4.35 -4.83
CA VAL A 40 -17.93 -5.19 -5.46
C VAL A 40 -17.54 -6.66 -5.44
N LEU A 41 -16.32 -7.01 -5.87
CA LEU A 41 -15.87 -8.40 -5.94
C LEU A 41 -15.57 -8.98 -4.55
N GLU A 42 -15.10 -8.16 -3.62
CA GLU A 42 -14.94 -8.52 -2.21
C GLU A 42 -16.23 -8.99 -1.58
N LEU A 43 -17.30 -8.19 -1.74
CA LEU A 43 -18.62 -8.51 -1.21
C LEU A 43 -19.25 -9.70 -1.93
N LEU A 44 -19.03 -9.80 -3.25
CA LEU A 44 -19.62 -10.85 -4.07
C LEU A 44 -19.07 -12.23 -3.70
N PHE A 45 -17.74 -12.40 -3.67
CA PHE A 45 -17.14 -13.69 -3.38
C PHE A 45 -15.73 -13.66 -2.77
N LEU A 46 -14.89 -12.64 -3.04
CA LEU A 46 -13.47 -12.70 -2.66
C LEU A 46 -13.27 -12.78 -1.15
N GLN A 47 -14.04 -12.06 -0.33
CA GLN A 47 -13.89 -12.14 1.13
C GLN A 47 -14.21 -13.54 1.66
N ARG A 48 -15.24 -14.21 1.12
CA ARG A 48 -15.59 -15.59 1.49
C ARG A 48 -14.50 -16.57 1.05
N PHE A 49 -13.99 -16.37 -0.15
CA PHE A 49 -12.90 -17.16 -0.72
C PHE A 49 -11.62 -17.04 0.13
N TRP A 50 -11.18 -15.82 0.46
CA TRP A 50 -9.99 -15.58 1.28
C TRP A 50 -10.15 -16.13 2.70
N MET A 51 -11.31 -15.96 3.34
CA MET A 51 -11.57 -16.55 4.66
C MET A 51 -11.57 -18.07 4.63
N TRP A 52 -11.99 -18.69 3.52
CA TRP A 52 -11.85 -20.13 3.32
C TRP A 52 -10.37 -20.52 3.15
N CYS A 53 -9.62 -19.80 2.31
CA CYS A 53 -8.18 -20.03 2.10
C CYS A 53 -7.36 -19.87 3.39
N LEU A 54 -7.71 -18.91 4.24
CA LEU A 54 -7.02 -18.64 5.51
C LEU A 54 -6.99 -19.87 6.43
N LYS A 55 -7.99 -20.75 6.34
CA LYS A 55 -8.04 -22.01 7.14
C LYS A 55 -6.86 -22.94 6.85
N PHE A 56 -6.25 -22.80 5.66
CA PHE A 56 -5.12 -23.62 5.24
C PHE A 56 -3.77 -22.97 5.55
N VAL A 57 -3.74 -21.72 6.02
CA VAL A 57 -2.51 -21.03 6.42
C VAL A 57 -2.11 -21.50 7.83
N PRO A 58 -0.96 -22.17 8.01
CA PRO A 58 -0.52 -22.60 9.33
C PRO A 58 -0.25 -21.41 10.25
N GLU A 59 -0.58 -21.54 11.53
CA GLU A 59 -0.34 -20.50 12.54
C GLU A 59 1.14 -20.18 12.78
N ARG A 60 2.06 -20.98 12.23
CA ARG A 60 3.50 -20.74 12.33
C ARG A 60 4.03 -19.78 11.27
N ILE A 61 3.23 -19.49 10.24
CA ILE A 61 3.61 -18.61 9.14
C ILE A 61 3.39 -17.16 9.58
N ALA A 62 4.48 -16.38 9.55
CA ALA A 62 4.42 -14.95 9.76
C ALA A 62 3.73 -14.25 8.57
N PRO A 63 2.91 -13.21 8.81
CA PRO A 63 2.16 -12.54 7.75
C PRO A 63 3.05 -11.99 6.63
N CYS A 64 4.18 -11.36 6.97
CA CYS A 64 5.12 -10.80 5.99
C CYS A 64 5.66 -11.86 5.01
N VAL A 65 5.69 -13.14 5.37
CA VAL A 65 6.09 -14.22 4.44
C VAL A 65 5.07 -14.35 3.30
N LEU A 66 3.78 -14.15 3.56
CA LEU A 66 2.73 -14.28 2.55
C LEU A 66 2.86 -13.19 1.49
N THR A 67 2.76 -11.91 1.88
CA THR A 67 2.87 -10.78 0.93
C THR A 67 4.21 -10.75 0.20
N CYS A 68 5.34 -10.97 0.89
CA CYS A 68 6.64 -11.02 0.23
C CYS A 68 6.77 -12.20 -0.76
N SER A 69 6.18 -13.36 -0.45
CA SER A 69 6.17 -14.49 -1.40
C SER A 69 5.36 -14.14 -2.65
N GLY A 70 4.20 -13.49 -2.48
CA GLY A 70 3.42 -12.95 -3.59
C GLY A 70 4.25 -12.01 -4.44
N LEU A 71 4.92 -11.03 -3.82
CA LEU A 71 5.75 -10.05 -4.53
C LEU A 71 6.87 -10.74 -5.32
N VAL A 72 7.58 -11.70 -4.73
CA VAL A 72 8.64 -12.45 -5.42
C VAL A 72 8.12 -13.16 -6.66
N ILE A 73 6.93 -13.76 -6.59
CA ILE A 73 6.28 -14.40 -7.75
C ILE A 73 6.02 -13.36 -8.85
N ASN A 74 5.41 -12.21 -8.51
CA ASN A 74 5.17 -11.10 -9.45
C ASN A 74 6.47 -10.57 -10.08
N VAL A 75 7.52 -10.37 -9.30
CA VAL A 75 8.83 -9.90 -9.79
C VAL A 75 9.42 -10.91 -10.76
N CYS A 76 9.50 -12.18 -10.38
CA CYS A 76 10.06 -13.23 -11.24
C CYS A 76 9.29 -13.36 -12.56
N CYS A 77 7.96 -13.35 -12.53
CA CYS A 77 7.14 -13.40 -13.74
C CYS A 77 7.32 -12.17 -14.62
N CYS A 78 7.38 -10.97 -14.03
CA CYS A 78 7.62 -9.75 -14.79
C CYS A 78 9.02 -9.72 -15.42
N LEU A 79 10.06 -10.16 -14.71
CA LEU A 79 11.42 -10.24 -15.25
C LEU A 79 11.53 -11.26 -16.40
N LEU A 80 10.85 -12.40 -16.28
CA LEU A 80 10.73 -13.37 -17.36
C LEU A 80 10.06 -12.74 -18.60
N LEU A 81 8.95 -12.02 -18.42
CA LEU A 81 8.27 -11.35 -19.51
C LEU A 81 9.15 -10.26 -20.15
N LEU A 82 9.88 -9.49 -19.33
CA LEU A 82 10.83 -8.47 -19.79
C LEU A 82 11.99 -9.07 -20.58
N SER A 83 12.36 -10.33 -20.35
CA SER A 83 13.39 -11.01 -21.16
C SER A 83 12.97 -11.19 -22.62
N TYR A 84 11.67 -11.16 -22.91
CA TYR A 84 11.11 -11.19 -24.27
C TYR A 84 10.88 -9.80 -24.86
N SER A 85 10.50 -8.81 -24.03
CA SER A 85 10.10 -7.48 -24.50
C SER A 85 10.59 -6.36 -23.58
N THR A 86 11.86 -5.97 -23.73
CA THR A 86 12.45 -4.82 -23.01
C THR A 86 12.02 -3.46 -23.55
N ASP A 87 11.45 -3.41 -24.75
CA ASP A 87 10.93 -2.19 -25.39
C ASP A 87 9.43 -1.97 -25.13
N LEU A 88 8.76 -2.95 -24.50
CA LEU A 88 7.31 -2.99 -24.26
C LEU A 88 6.50 -2.97 -25.56
N ARG A 89 7.09 -3.44 -26.66
CA ARG A 89 6.49 -3.52 -28.01
C ARG A 89 6.62 -4.91 -28.59
N SER A 90 7.75 -5.56 -28.35
CA SER A 90 8.06 -6.88 -28.89
C SER A 90 7.01 -7.91 -28.45
N GLU A 91 6.64 -8.81 -29.37
CA GLU A 91 5.70 -9.89 -29.06
C GLU A 91 6.34 -10.87 -28.06
N ALA A 92 5.56 -11.29 -27.06
CA ALA A 92 5.95 -12.29 -26.08
C ALA A 92 5.12 -13.58 -26.26
N PRO A 93 5.69 -14.76 -25.92
CA PRO A 93 4.97 -16.02 -26.04
C PRO A 93 3.68 -16.06 -25.21
N TRP A 94 2.58 -16.57 -25.76
CA TRP A 94 1.27 -16.57 -25.11
C TRP A 94 1.26 -17.11 -23.65
N TRP A 95 2.08 -18.12 -23.36
CA TRP A 95 2.14 -18.76 -22.04
C TRP A 95 2.70 -17.82 -20.95
N THR A 96 3.50 -16.81 -21.31
CA THR A 96 4.00 -15.83 -20.34
C THR A 96 2.86 -15.00 -19.78
N PHE A 97 1.81 -14.71 -20.57
CA PHE A 97 0.63 -13.99 -20.08
C PHE A 97 -0.24 -14.86 -19.18
N VAL A 98 -0.32 -16.17 -19.43
CA VAL A 98 -0.95 -17.12 -18.47
C VAL A 98 -0.21 -17.09 -17.13
N LEU A 99 1.13 -17.10 -17.16
CA LEU A 99 1.92 -16.96 -15.94
C LEU A 99 1.70 -15.60 -15.25
N CYS A 100 1.60 -14.50 -15.99
CA CYS A 100 1.29 -13.19 -15.40
C CYS A 100 -0.09 -13.16 -14.73
N ALA A 101 -1.11 -13.76 -15.33
CA ALA A 101 -2.44 -13.87 -14.72
C ALA A 101 -2.40 -14.72 -13.43
N LEU A 102 -1.73 -15.88 -13.48
CA LEU A 102 -1.57 -16.75 -12.31
C LEU A 102 -0.76 -16.06 -11.20
N SER A 103 0.33 -15.40 -11.58
CA SER A 103 1.18 -14.62 -10.69
C SER A 103 0.39 -13.55 -9.94
N LEU A 104 -0.39 -12.75 -10.68
CA LEU A 104 -1.21 -11.69 -10.10
C LEU A 104 -2.31 -12.25 -9.20
N PHE A 105 -2.92 -13.38 -9.58
CA PHE A 105 -3.87 -14.10 -8.72
C PHE A 105 -3.22 -14.55 -7.41
N LEU A 106 -2.03 -15.17 -7.48
CA LEU A 106 -1.29 -15.61 -6.29
C LEU A 106 -0.87 -14.43 -5.41
N TYR A 107 -0.44 -13.32 -6.01
CA TYR A 107 -0.15 -12.08 -5.29
C TYR A 107 -1.39 -11.60 -4.53
N GLN A 108 -2.52 -11.37 -5.23
CA GLN A 108 -3.76 -10.90 -4.61
C GLN A 108 -4.23 -11.84 -3.49
N LEU A 109 -4.12 -13.15 -3.69
CA LEU A 109 -4.49 -14.12 -2.68
C LEU A 109 -3.61 -14.01 -1.44
N LEU A 110 -2.29 -14.05 -1.61
CA LEU A 110 -1.35 -14.04 -0.48
C LEU A 110 -1.38 -12.72 0.27
N ASP A 111 -1.52 -11.62 -0.45
CA ASP A 111 -1.73 -10.27 0.06
C ASP A 111 -3.01 -10.20 0.91
N ALA A 112 -4.16 -10.57 0.36
CA ALA A 112 -5.41 -10.54 1.12
C ALA A 112 -5.44 -11.48 2.34
N LEU A 113 -4.58 -12.51 2.38
CA LEU A 113 -4.45 -13.41 3.51
C LEU A 113 -3.55 -12.87 4.62
N ASP A 114 -2.63 -11.94 4.33
CA ASP A 114 -1.61 -11.53 5.27
C ASP A 114 -2.20 -10.74 6.46
N GLY A 115 -3.06 -9.75 6.25
CA GLY A 115 -3.68 -8.97 7.31
C GLY A 115 -4.64 -9.83 8.13
N LYS A 116 -5.31 -10.79 7.48
CA LYS A 116 -6.16 -11.77 8.16
C LYS A 116 -5.32 -12.71 9.05
N GLN A 117 -4.16 -13.13 8.56
CA GLN A 117 -3.19 -13.89 9.34
C GLN A 117 -2.60 -13.03 10.47
N ALA A 118 -2.29 -11.76 10.23
CA ALA A 118 -1.75 -10.82 11.22
C ALA A 118 -2.70 -10.68 12.42
N ILE A 119 -3.99 -10.50 12.17
CA ILE A 119 -5.01 -10.48 13.23
C ILE A 119 -4.96 -11.77 14.07
N LYS A 120 -4.69 -12.92 13.45
CA LYS A 120 -4.64 -14.23 14.12
C LYS A 120 -3.36 -14.43 14.94
N VAL A 121 -2.20 -14.05 14.41
CA VAL A 121 -0.90 -14.48 14.95
C VAL A 121 0.03 -13.36 15.40
N GLN A 122 -0.06 -12.16 14.81
CA GLN A 122 0.87 -11.05 15.07
C GLN A 122 0.25 -9.74 14.55
N ASN A 123 -0.58 -9.07 15.38
CA ASN A 123 -1.30 -7.85 14.99
C ASN A 123 -0.46 -6.60 15.28
N THR A 124 0.44 -6.22 14.36
CA THR A 124 1.31 -5.04 14.53
C THR A 124 1.34 -4.16 13.29
N ALA A 125 1.92 -2.96 13.45
CA ALA A 125 2.14 -2.04 12.33
C ALA A 125 3.16 -2.57 11.30
N LEU A 126 4.00 -3.55 11.68
CA LEU A 126 5.01 -4.11 10.78
C LEU A 126 4.35 -4.75 9.55
N GLU A 127 3.25 -5.48 9.78
CA GLU A 127 2.56 -6.19 8.72
C GLU A 127 1.96 -5.22 7.69
N GLU A 128 1.32 -4.13 8.14
CA GLU A 128 0.80 -3.07 7.26
C GLU A 128 1.90 -2.39 6.43
N VAL A 129 3.07 -2.13 7.02
CA VAL A 129 4.22 -1.56 6.28
C VAL A 129 4.74 -2.56 5.25
N TYR A 130 4.76 -3.84 5.55
CA TYR A 130 5.22 -4.86 4.60
C TYR A 130 4.24 -5.09 3.45
N ASP A 131 2.95 -5.22 3.75
CA ASP A 131 1.84 -5.29 2.78
C ASP A 131 1.95 -4.11 1.81
N HIS A 132 1.82 -2.88 2.31
CA HIS A 132 1.76 -1.70 1.44
C HIS A 132 3.10 -1.40 0.75
N GLY A 133 4.22 -1.81 1.35
CA GLY A 133 5.53 -1.77 0.70
C GLY A 133 5.64 -2.72 -0.49
N CYS A 134 5.07 -3.92 -0.37
CA CYS A 134 4.97 -4.88 -1.46
C CYS A 134 4.04 -4.35 -2.55
N ASP A 135 2.88 -3.79 -2.19
CA ASP A 135 1.93 -3.21 -3.14
C ASP A 135 2.52 -2.06 -3.94
N ALA A 136 3.31 -1.21 -3.28
CA ALA A 136 3.99 -0.09 -3.93
C ALA A 136 4.95 -0.57 -5.04
N LEU A 137 5.70 -1.65 -4.80
CA LEU A 137 6.57 -2.26 -5.81
C LEU A 137 5.78 -3.03 -6.86
N SER A 138 4.79 -3.82 -6.43
CA SER A 138 3.92 -4.64 -7.28
C SER A 138 3.20 -3.77 -8.32
N THR A 139 2.78 -2.56 -7.94
CA THR A 139 2.17 -1.57 -8.84
C THR A 139 3.02 -1.35 -10.10
N PHE A 140 4.34 -1.19 -9.98
CA PHE A 140 5.23 -1.03 -11.14
C PHE A 140 5.36 -2.34 -11.96
N PHE A 141 5.61 -3.48 -11.32
CA PHE A 141 5.79 -4.75 -12.04
C PHE A 141 4.52 -5.20 -12.78
N VAL A 142 3.36 -5.07 -12.13
CA VAL A 142 2.07 -5.39 -12.75
C VAL A 142 1.76 -4.41 -13.89
N THR A 143 1.97 -3.11 -13.69
CA THR A 143 1.83 -2.10 -14.76
C THR A 143 2.72 -2.44 -15.95
N THR A 144 3.97 -2.83 -15.72
CA THR A 144 4.91 -3.22 -16.78
C THR A 144 4.40 -4.45 -17.52
N SER A 145 3.92 -5.47 -16.80
CA SER A 145 3.39 -6.69 -17.43
C SER A 145 2.18 -6.41 -18.33
N ILE A 146 1.24 -5.56 -17.88
CA ILE A 146 0.06 -5.15 -18.67
C ILE A 146 0.49 -4.29 -19.86
N SER A 147 1.49 -3.45 -19.67
CA SER A 147 2.04 -2.61 -20.73
C SER A 147 2.65 -3.44 -21.86
N ILE A 148 3.33 -4.55 -21.54
CA ILE A 148 3.81 -5.50 -22.54
C ILE A 148 2.62 -6.21 -23.20
N ALA A 149 1.65 -6.71 -22.41
CA ALA A 149 0.47 -7.38 -22.95
C ALA A 149 -0.28 -6.51 -23.97
N MET A 150 -0.39 -5.20 -23.73
CA MET A 150 -1.08 -4.24 -24.59
C MET A 150 -0.15 -3.49 -25.58
N GLN A 151 1.13 -3.85 -25.64
CA GLN A 151 2.18 -3.21 -26.45
C GLN A 151 2.21 -1.67 -26.30
N LEU A 152 2.08 -1.17 -25.06
CA LEU A 152 2.03 0.26 -24.77
C LEU A 152 3.34 0.99 -25.04
N GLY A 153 4.44 0.29 -25.34
CA GLY A 153 5.65 0.92 -25.86
C GLY A 153 5.41 1.70 -27.16
N ASP A 154 4.39 1.34 -27.94
CA ASP A 154 3.96 2.08 -29.15
C ASP A 154 3.22 3.38 -28.82
N SER A 155 2.78 3.53 -27.57
CA SER A 155 2.06 4.69 -27.07
C SER A 155 2.68 5.20 -25.75
N PRO A 156 3.90 5.78 -25.79
CA PRO A 156 4.63 6.19 -24.58
C PRO A 156 3.85 7.16 -23.69
N ALA A 157 3.02 8.03 -24.27
CA ALA A 157 2.15 8.94 -23.51
C ALA A 157 1.07 8.20 -22.70
N LEU A 158 0.46 7.15 -23.26
CA LEU A 158 -0.51 6.33 -22.53
C LEU A 158 0.18 5.53 -21.43
N LEU A 159 1.34 4.95 -21.75
CA LEU A 159 2.17 4.20 -20.81
C LEU A 159 2.55 5.05 -19.58
N VAL A 160 3.14 6.23 -19.81
CA VAL A 160 3.59 7.11 -18.72
C VAL A 160 2.42 7.63 -17.90
N THR A 161 1.30 7.96 -18.55
CA THR A 161 0.10 8.48 -17.87
C THR A 161 -0.50 7.41 -16.96
N PHE A 162 -0.59 6.17 -17.43
CA PHE A 162 -1.14 5.08 -16.63
C PHE A 162 -0.25 4.69 -15.46
N PHE A 163 1.06 4.59 -15.70
CA PHE A 163 2.05 4.37 -14.65
C PHE A 163 1.97 5.48 -13.58
N PHE A 164 1.96 6.75 -14.01
CA PHE A 164 1.88 7.90 -13.13
C PHE A 164 0.58 7.92 -12.31
N LEU A 165 -0.58 7.76 -12.95
CA LEU A 165 -1.87 7.78 -12.26
C LEU A 165 -2.03 6.60 -11.30
N SER A 166 -1.51 5.42 -11.62
CA SER A 166 -1.52 4.27 -10.72
C SER A 166 -0.71 4.57 -9.45
N ALA A 167 0.51 5.11 -9.60
CA ALA A 167 1.35 5.51 -8.47
C ALA A 167 0.71 6.62 -7.62
N VAL A 168 0.10 7.64 -8.25
CA VAL A 168 -0.57 8.74 -7.54
C VAL A 168 -1.86 8.28 -6.86
N ALA A 169 -2.65 7.40 -7.49
CA ALA A 169 -3.84 6.84 -6.87
C ALA A 169 -3.48 6.08 -5.59
N PHE A 170 -2.49 5.19 -5.66
CA PHE A 170 -2.00 4.46 -4.49
C PHE A 170 -1.44 5.40 -3.41
N TYR A 171 -0.62 6.39 -3.79
CA TYR A 171 -0.10 7.40 -2.86
C TYR A 171 -1.23 8.21 -2.20
N SER A 172 -2.28 8.57 -2.95
CA SER A 172 -3.37 9.40 -2.44
C SER A 172 -4.20 8.70 -1.36
N THR A 173 -4.36 7.37 -1.42
CA THR A 173 -5.01 6.58 -0.36
C THR A 173 -4.20 6.64 0.94
N HIS A 174 -2.87 6.58 0.83
CA HIS A 174 -1.97 6.69 1.98
C HIS A 174 -1.87 8.12 2.51
N TRP A 175 -2.02 9.11 1.63
CA TRP A 175 -2.11 10.51 2.04
C TRP A 175 -3.40 10.78 2.80
N GLN A 176 -4.51 10.20 2.36
CA GLN A 176 -5.75 10.21 3.12
C GLN A 176 -5.55 9.58 4.50
N ASP A 177 -4.99 8.37 4.57
CA ASP A 177 -4.78 7.68 5.83
C ASP A 177 -3.83 8.44 6.78
N TYR A 178 -2.77 9.06 6.26
CA TYR A 178 -1.89 9.95 7.04
C TYR A 178 -2.66 11.11 7.71
N VAL A 179 -3.72 11.60 7.07
CA VAL A 179 -4.55 12.70 7.61
C VAL A 179 -5.65 12.18 8.53
N THR A 180 -6.31 11.07 8.18
CA THR A 180 -7.50 10.59 8.89
C THR A 180 -7.27 9.46 9.87
N HIS A 181 -6.13 8.77 9.81
CA HIS A 181 -5.87 7.49 10.47
C HIS A 181 -6.97 6.46 10.19
N VAL A 182 -7.47 6.49 8.96
CA VAL A 182 -8.51 5.60 8.42
C VAL A 182 -8.18 5.37 6.96
N MET A 183 -8.01 4.11 6.58
CA MET A 183 -7.91 3.70 5.19
C MET A 183 -9.30 3.48 4.60
N VAL A 184 -9.60 4.12 3.48
CA VAL A 184 -10.93 4.02 2.84
C VAL A 184 -10.78 3.43 1.47
N PHE A 185 -11.40 2.29 1.27
CA PHE A 185 -11.49 1.60 0.00
C PHE A 185 -12.85 1.88 -0.65
N GLY A 186 -12.81 2.06 -1.97
CA GLY A 186 -13.97 2.34 -2.81
C GLY A 186 -14.78 1.10 -3.17
N LYS A 187 -15.86 1.30 -3.94
CA LYS A 187 -16.64 0.19 -4.50
C LYS A 187 -15.95 -0.50 -5.67
N ILE A 188 -15.18 0.27 -6.43
CA ILE A 188 -14.25 -0.22 -7.44
C ILE A 188 -12.88 0.16 -6.90
N ASP A 189 -12.07 -0.84 -6.59
CA ASP A 189 -10.77 -0.66 -5.95
C ASP A 189 -9.73 -1.63 -6.53
N VAL A 190 -8.59 -1.78 -5.86
CA VAL A 190 -7.46 -2.62 -6.26
C VAL A 190 -7.91 -4.04 -6.62
N SER A 191 -8.86 -4.62 -5.87
CA SER A 191 -9.44 -5.94 -6.15
C SER A 191 -10.02 -6.06 -7.57
N GLU A 192 -10.90 -5.14 -7.98
CA GLU A 192 -11.48 -5.09 -9.33
C GLU A 192 -10.43 -4.84 -10.41
N CYS A 193 -9.50 -3.91 -10.14
CA CYS A 193 -8.41 -3.58 -11.06
C CYS A 193 -7.54 -4.82 -11.32
N GLN A 194 -7.11 -5.53 -10.27
CA GLN A 194 -6.30 -6.73 -10.38
C GLN A 194 -7.05 -7.85 -11.10
N CYS A 195 -8.33 -8.10 -10.81
CA CYS A 195 -9.12 -9.10 -11.56
C CYS A 195 -9.25 -8.73 -13.04
N SER A 196 -9.41 -7.44 -13.36
CA SER A 196 -9.47 -6.94 -14.74
C SER A 196 -8.13 -7.14 -15.46
N MET A 197 -7.00 -6.93 -14.76
CA MET A 197 -5.66 -7.19 -15.29
C MET A 197 -5.39 -8.69 -15.50
N MET A 198 -5.85 -9.55 -14.59
CA MET A 198 -5.80 -11.02 -14.80
C MET A 198 -6.58 -11.41 -16.06
N ALA A 199 -7.79 -10.86 -16.24
CA ALA A 199 -8.59 -11.09 -17.43
C ALA A 199 -7.88 -10.58 -18.70
N ALA A 200 -7.28 -9.39 -18.67
CA ALA A 200 -6.52 -8.86 -19.80
C ALA A 200 -5.34 -9.78 -20.18
N HIS A 201 -4.59 -10.28 -19.20
CA HIS A 201 -3.52 -11.25 -19.44
C HIS A 201 -4.05 -12.55 -20.07
N LEU A 202 -5.15 -13.11 -19.55
CA LEU A 202 -5.76 -14.32 -20.13
C LEU A 202 -6.30 -14.09 -21.55
N LEU A 203 -6.92 -12.95 -21.81
CA LEU A 203 -7.36 -12.58 -23.16
C LEU A 203 -6.17 -12.44 -24.12
N THR A 204 -5.06 -11.86 -23.66
CA THR A 204 -3.81 -11.75 -24.42
C THR A 204 -3.23 -13.14 -24.73
N ALA A 205 -3.28 -14.07 -23.78
CA ALA A 205 -2.84 -15.45 -24.01
C ALA A 205 -3.68 -16.19 -25.06
N ILE A 206 -5.00 -15.97 -25.08
CA ILE A 206 -5.93 -16.67 -25.96
C ILE A 206 -5.93 -16.08 -27.38
N TYR A 207 -5.98 -14.74 -27.48
CA TYR A 207 -6.18 -14.03 -28.75
C TYR A 207 -4.91 -13.36 -29.30
N GLY A 208 -3.82 -13.38 -28.52
CA GLY A 208 -2.57 -12.67 -28.85
C GLY A 208 -2.61 -11.18 -28.50
N GLN A 209 -1.44 -10.53 -28.49
CA GLN A 209 -1.31 -9.09 -28.20
C GLN A 209 -1.98 -8.21 -29.27
N ASN A 210 -2.07 -8.71 -30.51
CA ASN A 210 -2.76 -8.04 -31.61
C ASN A 210 -4.25 -7.74 -31.33
N LEU A 211 -4.87 -8.41 -30.35
CA LEU A 211 -6.22 -8.09 -29.85
C LEU A 211 -6.33 -6.60 -29.46
N TRP A 212 -5.30 -6.07 -28.79
CA TRP A 212 -5.34 -4.74 -28.19
C TRP A 212 -5.22 -3.60 -29.20
N MET A 213 -4.67 -3.90 -30.37
CA MET A 213 -4.53 -2.97 -31.48
C MET A 213 -5.69 -3.05 -32.47
N GLN A 214 -6.67 -3.93 -32.25
CA GLN A 214 -7.87 -3.99 -33.09
C GLN A 214 -8.65 -2.68 -32.95
N ASN A 215 -8.96 -2.08 -34.10
CA ASN A 215 -9.81 -0.91 -34.18
C ASN A 215 -11.26 -1.32 -33.94
N VAL A 216 -11.93 -0.61 -33.03
CA VAL A 216 -13.33 -0.88 -32.67
C VAL A 216 -14.25 0.16 -33.32
N PHE A 217 -14.53 1.26 -32.62
CA PHE A 217 -15.38 2.34 -33.13
C PHE A 217 -14.52 3.54 -33.56
N TYR A 218 -14.82 4.10 -34.74
CA TYR A 218 -14.17 5.33 -35.24
C TYR A 218 -12.64 5.29 -35.27
N GLY A 219 -12.04 4.11 -35.45
CA GLY A 219 -10.58 3.95 -35.49
C GLY A 219 -9.88 3.95 -34.13
N ILE A 220 -10.64 3.94 -33.02
CA ILE A 220 -10.09 3.83 -31.66
C ILE A 220 -9.70 2.37 -31.40
N GLN A 221 -8.49 2.15 -30.91
CA GLN A 221 -7.98 0.82 -30.58
C GLN A 221 -8.56 0.33 -29.26
N LEU A 222 -8.75 -0.98 -29.11
CA LEU A 222 -9.27 -1.57 -27.86
C LEU A 222 -8.42 -1.17 -26.64
N ARG A 223 -7.09 -1.09 -26.78
CA ARG A 223 -6.22 -0.61 -25.69
C ARG A 223 -6.57 0.81 -25.24
N GLU A 224 -6.84 1.72 -26.16
CA GLU A 224 -7.14 3.12 -25.85
C GLU A 224 -8.43 3.25 -25.03
N ILE A 225 -9.44 2.42 -25.34
CA ILE A 225 -10.69 2.37 -24.57
C ILE A 225 -10.41 1.92 -23.13
N LEU A 226 -9.62 0.86 -22.94
CA LEU A 226 -9.27 0.39 -21.60
C LEU A 226 -8.39 1.39 -20.84
N MET A 227 -7.47 2.07 -21.52
CA MET A 227 -6.64 3.11 -20.94
C MET A 227 -7.50 4.31 -20.49
N LEU A 228 -8.51 4.70 -21.28
CA LEU A 228 -9.44 5.77 -20.90
C LEU A 228 -10.32 5.38 -19.72
N MET A 229 -10.84 4.14 -19.69
CA MET A 229 -11.58 3.63 -18.53
C MET A 229 -10.71 3.64 -17.26
N SER A 230 -9.48 3.15 -17.38
CA SER A 230 -8.51 3.16 -16.28
C SER A 230 -8.18 4.58 -15.81
N PHE A 231 -7.98 5.51 -16.74
CA PHE A 231 -7.80 6.94 -16.45
C PHE A 231 -8.96 7.49 -15.62
N CYS A 232 -10.21 7.27 -16.05
CA CYS A 232 -11.39 7.74 -15.35
C CYS A 232 -11.49 7.15 -13.93
N CYS A 233 -11.26 5.84 -13.78
CA CYS A 233 -11.28 5.17 -12.48
C CYS A 233 -10.20 5.71 -11.53
N LEU A 234 -8.96 5.85 -12.00
CA LEU A 234 -7.84 6.35 -11.20
C LEU A 234 -8.04 7.81 -10.80
N VAL A 235 -8.49 8.67 -11.72
CA VAL A 235 -8.80 10.08 -11.43
C VAL A 235 -9.93 10.18 -10.40
N PHE A 236 -10.99 9.38 -10.55
CA PHE A 236 -12.08 9.37 -9.58
C PHE A 236 -11.61 8.95 -8.18
N ALA A 237 -10.76 7.92 -8.09
CA ALA A 237 -10.15 7.49 -6.83
C ALA A 237 -9.31 8.61 -6.19
N ILE A 238 -8.41 9.23 -6.97
CA ILE A 238 -7.56 10.34 -6.51
C ILE A 238 -8.42 11.50 -5.98
N LEU A 239 -9.43 11.93 -6.74
CA LEU A 239 -10.33 13.02 -6.34
C LEU A 239 -11.14 12.68 -5.08
N GLY A 240 -11.57 11.41 -4.94
CA GLY A 240 -12.24 10.92 -3.75
C GLY A 240 -11.35 11.02 -2.50
N ASN A 241 -10.10 10.56 -2.61
CA ASN A 241 -9.12 10.63 -1.53
C ASN A 241 -8.78 12.08 -1.16
N ILE A 242 -8.54 12.94 -2.16
CA ILE A 242 -8.31 14.39 -1.97
C ILE A 242 -9.49 15.03 -1.23
N ARG A 243 -10.72 14.72 -1.62
CA ARG A 243 -11.92 15.24 -0.95
C ARG A 243 -11.94 14.87 0.54
N ILE A 244 -11.53 13.65 0.90
CA ILE A 244 -11.48 13.22 2.30
C ILE A 244 -10.36 13.93 3.07
N VAL A 245 -9.18 14.10 2.46
CA VAL A 245 -8.06 14.88 3.01
C VAL A 245 -8.50 16.29 3.39
N PHE A 246 -9.26 16.97 2.52
CA PHE A 246 -9.75 18.34 2.74
C PHE A 246 -11.04 18.43 3.58
N GLY A 247 -11.31 17.44 4.43
CA GLY A 247 -12.39 17.49 5.42
C GLY A 247 -13.67 16.75 5.03
N GLY A 248 -13.67 16.02 3.91
CA GLY A 248 -14.73 15.06 3.59
C GLY A 248 -14.80 13.95 4.65
N LYS A 249 -16.02 13.47 4.97
CA LYS A 249 -16.23 12.45 6.01
C LYS A 249 -15.71 11.07 5.58
N THR A 250 -15.17 10.32 6.53
CA THR A 250 -14.91 8.89 6.34
C THR A 250 -16.15 8.07 6.68
N PRO A 251 -16.29 6.84 6.16
CA PRO A 251 -17.35 5.92 6.60
C PRO A 251 -17.32 5.60 8.10
N LEU A 252 -16.16 5.72 8.74
CA LEU A 252 -15.98 5.43 10.17
C LEU A 252 -16.37 6.60 11.08
N ASP A 253 -16.51 7.83 10.57
CA ASP A 253 -16.82 9.02 11.37
C ASP A 253 -18.16 8.90 12.13
N GLY A 254 -19.07 8.04 11.65
CA GLY A 254 -20.34 7.73 12.31
C GLY A 254 -20.27 6.62 13.38
N LEU A 255 -19.18 5.87 13.44
CA LEU A 255 -18.98 4.73 14.34
C LEU A 255 -18.02 5.05 15.49
N VAL A 256 -16.91 5.71 15.17
CA VAL A 256 -15.84 6.02 16.12
C VAL A 256 -15.24 7.38 15.81
N LYS A 257 -14.97 8.17 16.86
CA LYS A 257 -14.29 9.46 16.71
C LYS A 257 -12.78 9.23 16.68
N ILE A 258 -12.21 9.26 15.48
CA ILE A 258 -10.75 9.20 15.24
C ILE A 258 -10.24 10.63 15.02
N PRO A 259 -9.30 11.13 15.84
CA PRO A 259 -8.73 12.45 15.65
C PRO A 259 -7.98 12.53 14.31
N ARG A 260 -8.32 13.53 13.49
CA ARG A 260 -7.58 13.83 12.26
C ARG A 260 -6.35 14.68 12.57
N ARG A 261 -5.31 14.51 11.76
CA ARG A 261 -4.15 15.39 11.73
C ARG A 261 -4.56 16.75 11.14
N THR A 262 -4.26 17.83 11.85
CA THR A 262 -4.56 19.21 11.42
C THR A 262 -3.34 19.95 10.91
N GLU A 263 -2.15 19.53 11.34
CA GLU A 263 -0.88 20.17 10.97
C GLU A 263 -0.19 19.39 9.86
N ARG A 264 0.50 20.13 8.98
CA ARG A 264 1.38 19.55 7.94
C ARG A 264 0.69 18.50 7.07
N THR A 265 -0.61 18.63 6.87
CA THR A 265 -1.42 17.75 6.02
C THR A 265 -0.97 17.81 4.56
N LEU A 266 -0.37 18.91 4.12
CA LEU A 266 0.14 19.09 2.75
C LEU A 266 1.62 18.72 2.56
N TYR A 267 2.37 18.38 3.63
CA TYR A 267 3.78 18.00 3.51
C TYR A 267 4.03 16.79 2.58
N PRO A 268 3.18 15.74 2.58
CA PRO A 268 3.26 14.66 1.59
C PRO A 268 3.33 15.15 0.13
N MET A 269 2.69 16.29 -0.19
CA MET A 269 2.67 16.83 -1.55
C MET A 269 4.03 17.33 -2.03
N ALA A 270 4.96 17.71 -1.15
CA ALA A 270 6.24 18.26 -1.57
C ALA A 270 7.03 17.24 -2.40
N ALA A 271 7.29 16.05 -1.83
CA ALA A 271 8.00 14.99 -2.53
C ALA A 271 7.20 14.46 -3.74
N LEU A 272 5.88 14.32 -3.61
CA LEU A 272 5.02 13.86 -4.70
C LEU A 272 5.07 14.79 -5.91
N LEU A 273 4.88 16.10 -5.70
CA LEU A 273 4.89 17.08 -6.78
C LEU A 273 6.27 17.21 -7.40
N SER A 274 7.34 17.25 -6.60
CA SER A 274 8.72 17.27 -7.12
C SER A 274 9.02 16.05 -7.99
N LEU A 275 8.65 14.85 -7.54
CA LEU A 275 8.85 13.62 -8.30
C LEU A 275 8.02 13.62 -9.59
N SER A 276 6.77 14.07 -9.52
CA SER A 276 5.87 14.22 -10.67
C SER A 276 6.43 15.18 -11.70
N THR A 277 6.92 16.36 -11.27
CA THR A 277 7.56 17.34 -12.16
C THR A 277 8.81 16.76 -12.82
N CYS A 278 9.65 16.04 -12.07
CA CYS A 278 10.83 15.39 -12.66
C CYS A 278 10.45 14.33 -13.69
N LEU A 279 9.42 13.52 -13.41
CA LEU A 279 8.91 12.49 -14.33
C LEU A 279 8.47 13.11 -15.65
N TRP A 280 7.65 14.16 -15.61
CA TRP A 280 7.16 14.80 -16.83
C TRP A 280 8.26 15.58 -17.57
N ALA A 281 9.17 16.24 -16.84
CA ALA A 281 10.30 16.94 -17.44
C ALA A 281 11.23 15.97 -18.20
N THR A 282 11.55 14.81 -17.61
CA THR A 282 12.41 13.80 -18.26
C THR A 282 11.67 12.96 -19.30
N PHE A 283 10.36 12.80 -19.19
CA PHE A 283 9.55 12.21 -20.26
C PHE A 283 9.59 13.08 -21.51
N ASN A 284 9.44 14.40 -21.38
CA ASN A 284 9.46 15.36 -22.49
C ASN A 284 10.82 15.43 -23.21
N THR A 285 11.89 14.96 -22.59
CA THR A 285 13.22 14.88 -23.20
C THR A 285 13.47 13.55 -23.91
N GLY A 286 12.48 12.63 -23.91
CA GLY A 286 12.52 11.37 -24.65
C GLY A 286 13.19 10.21 -23.91
N LEU A 287 13.55 10.35 -22.63
CA LEU A 287 14.24 9.30 -21.86
C LEU A 287 13.46 7.99 -21.80
N MET A 288 12.14 8.08 -21.59
CA MET A 288 11.27 6.89 -21.55
C MET A 288 11.20 6.19 -22.91
N ILE A 289 11.23 6.95 -24.00
CA ILE A 289 11.19 6.38 -25.36
C ILE A 289 12.48 5.63 -25.66
N ALA A 290 13.62 6.16 -25.19
CA ALA A 290 14.92 5.54 -25.38
C ALA A 290 15.11 4.25 -24.55
N HIS A 291 14.74 4.28 -23.27
CA HIS A 291 14.89 3.13 -22.35
C HIS A 291 13.69 3.03 -21.39
N PRO A 292 12.54 2.49 -21.85
CA PRO A 292 11.29 2.50 -21.09
C PRO A 292 11.39 1.75 -19.76
N VAL A 293 12.04 0.60 -19.74
CA VAL A 293 12.19 -0.21 -18.52
C VAL A 293 13.04 0.52 -17.48
N MET A 294 14.19 1.06 -17.86
CA MET A 294 15.05 1.80 -16.91
C MET A 294 14.34 3.03 -16.35
N PHE A 295 13.58 3.73 -17.20
CA PHE A 295 12.76 4.86 -16.77
C PHE A 295 11.70 4.44 -15.75
N LEU A 296 10.91 3.40 -16.07
CA LEU A 296 9.85 2.92 -15.18
C LEU A 296 10.39 2.36 -13.86
N VAL A 297 11.53 1.65 -13.86
CA VAL A 297 12.18 1.19 -12.63
C VAL A 297 12.65 2.38 -11.79
N THR A 298 13.32 3.36 -12.40
CA THR A 298 13.84 4.55 -11.69
C THR A 298 12.74 5.29 -10.94
N TYR A 299 11.64 5.61 -11.64
CA TYR A 299 10.51 6.31 -11.04
C TYR A 299 9.66 5.40 -10.17
N GLY A 300 9.50 4.12 -10.53
CA GLY A 300 8.70 3.15 -9.77
C GLY A 300 9.24 2.95 -8.37
N PHE A 301 10.55 2.74 -8.24
CA PHE A 301 11.19 2.63 -6.93
C PHE A 301 11.20 3.96 -6.16
N ALA A 302 11.30 5.10 -6.83
CA ALA A 302 11.20 6.41 -6.19
C ALA A 302 9.79 6.67 -5.63
N PHE A 303 8.74 6.38 -6.40
CA PHE A 303 7.35 6.44 -5.96
C PHE A 303 7.08 5.46 -4.82
N ALA A 304 7.55 4.21 -4.95
CA ALA A 304 7.40 3.22 -3.90
C ALA A 304 8.05 3.66 -2.59
N LYS A 305 9.23 4.28 -2.67
CA LYS A 305 9.94 4.81 -1.50
C LYS A 305 9.17 5.94 -0.79
N ILE A 306 8.65 6.91 -1.53
CA ILE A 306 7.89 8.01 -0.89
C ILE A 306 6.57 7.50 -0.30
N THR A 307 5.93 6.50 -0.92
CA THR A 307 4.71 5.89 -0.38
C THR A 307 5.00 5.12 0.91
N ILE A 308 6.02 4.26 0.93
CA ILE A 308 6.34 3.49 2.13
C ILE A 308 6.80 4.37 3.29
N ARG A 309 7.51 5.47 2.99
CA ARG A 309 7.85 6.48 4.02
C ARG A 309 6.60 7.15 4.59
N LEU A 310 5.59 7.39 3.75
CA LEU A 310 4.30 7.94 4.20
C LEU A 310 3.57 6.94 5.11
N VAL A 311 3.46 5.66 4.69
CA VAL A 311 2.88 4.58 5.51
C VAL A 311 3.58 4.49 6.87
N LEU A 312 4.91 4.40 6.85
CA LEU A 312 5.73 4.27 8.05
C LEU A 312 5.52 5.45 9.00
N THR A 313 5.43 6.67 8.46
CA THR A 313 5.17 7.86 9.25
C THR A 313 3.78 7.84 9.88
N THR A 314 2.76 7.37 9.16
CA THR A 314 1.39 7.23 9.66
C THR A 314 1.33 6.25 10.83
N VAL A 315 1.86 5.03 10.66
CA VAL A 315 1.75 3.98 11.70
C VAL A 315 2.60 4.27 12.94
N SER A 316 3.68 5.03 12.78
CA SER A 316 4.55 5.47 13.89
C SER A 316 4.16 6.83 14.48
N TYR A 317 3.07 7.45 14.00
CA TYR A 317 2.60 8.77 14.42
C TYR A 317 3.70 9.85 14.38
N GLY A 318 4.53 9.85 13.34
CA GLY A 318 5.62 10.82 13.20
C GLY A 318 5.32 11.98 12.26
N GLU A 319 6.37 12.73 11.91
CA GLU A 319 6.32 13.86 11.00
C GLU A 319 7.14 13.57 9.74
N LEU A 320 6.69 14.07 8.59
CA LEU A 320 7.46 13.99 7.34
C LEU A 320 8.41 15.18 7.21
N ASP A 321 9.58 14.92 6.63
CA ASP A 321 10.44 15.99 6.11
C ASP A 321 10.04 16.33 4.68
N LEU A 322 10.29 17.57 4.27
CA LEU A 322 10.07 18.02 2.90
C LEU A 322 11.06 17.39 1.90
N TRP A 323 12.25 17.00 2.38
CA TRP A 323 13.27 16.35 1.58
C TRP A 323 13.18 14.83 1.68
N ASP A 324 13.35 14.15 0.54
CA ASP A 324 13.47 12.70 0.46
C ASP A 324 14.61 12.31 -0.49
N SER A 325 15.43 11.33 -0.11
CA SER A 325 16.53 10.87 -0.96
C SER A 325 16.09 10.19 -2.25
N SER A 326 14.80 9.82 -2.39
CA SER A 326 14.21 9.30 -3.64
C SER A 326 14.20 10.34 -4.76
N LEU A 327 14.29 11.64 -4.42
CA LEU A 327 14.32 12.74 -5.39
C LEU A 327 15.69 12.89 -6.05
N VAL A 328 16.75 12.35 -5.47
CA VAL A 328 18.12 12.52 -5.98
C VAL A 328 18.23 12.02 -7.41
N ALA A 329 17.94 10.74 -7.69
CA ALA A 329 18.04 10.20 -9.05
C ALA A 329 17.20 10.99 -10.09
N PRO A 330 15.89 11.25 -9.87
CA PRO A 330 15.08 12.08 -10.75
C PRO A 330 15.62 13.50 -10.98
N LEU A 331 16.12 14.18 -9.94
CA LEU A 331 16.70 15.52 -10.06
C LEU A 331 18.00 15.49 -10.87
N PHE A 332 18.84 14.48 -10.68
CA PHE A 332 20.06 14.31 -11.47
C PHE A 332 19.75 13.97 -12.94
N LEU A 333 18.66 13.25 -13.23
CA LEU A 333 18.18 13.05 -14.60
C LEU A 333 17.71 14.36 -15.25
N CYS A 334 16.96 15.19 -14.53
CA CYS A 334 16.60 16.53 -15.01
C CYS A 334 17.84 17.38 -15.27
N LEU A 335 18.82 17.37 -14.36
CA LEU A 335 20.07 18.10 -14.53
C LEU A 335 20.85 17.59 -15.75
N ASN A 336 20.94 16.27 -15.94
CA ASN A 336 21.59 15.68 -17.11
C ASN A 336 20.91 16.12 -18.42
N ALA A 337 19.58 16.19 -18.44
CA ALA A 337 18.82 16.67 -19.59
C ALA A 337 19.06 18.16 -19.88
N LEU A 338 19.12 19.00 -18.83
CA LEU A 338 19.45 20.43 -18.96
C LEU A 338 20.88 20.66 -19.48
N LEU A 339 21.81 19.77 -19.12
CA LEU A 339 23.20 19.84 -19.53
C LEU A 339 23.50 19.11 -20.85
N SER A 340 22.47 18.63 -21.57
CA SER A 340 22.61 17.75 -22.75
C SER A 340 23.48 18.31 -23.89
N THR A 341 23.65 19.64 -23.97
CA THR A 341 24.51 20.30 -24.96
C THR A 341 25.96 20.49 -24.48
N THR A 342 26.26 20.11 -23.25
CA THR A 342 27.56 20.31 -22.61
C THR A 342 28.33 18.99 -22.49
N PRO A 343 29.67 19.02 -22.45
CA PRO A 343 30.49 17.82 -22.26
C PRO A 343 30.33 17.19 -20.86
N LEU A 344 29.62 17.84 -19.95
CA LEU A 344 29.31 17.33 -18.61
C LEU A 344 28.13 16.35 -18.60
N SER A 345 27.33 16.30 -19.67
CA SER A 345 26.22 15.35 -19.75
C SER A 345 26.71 13.92 -19.96
N LEU A 346 26.07 12.99 -19.28
CA LEU A 346 26.24 11.57 -19.50
C LEU A 346 25.37 11.11 -20.69
N PRO A 347 25.81 10.07 -21.43
CA PRO A 347 24.94 9.37 -22.37
C PRO A 347 23.63 8.94 -21.69
N ILE A 348 22.51 9.00 -22.41
CA ILE A 348 21.16 8.73 -21.87
C ILE A 348 21.10 7.37 -21.16
N SER A 349 21.66 6.33 -21.76
CA SER A 349 21.71 4.97 -21.18
C SER A 349 22.47 4.94 -19.86
N SER A 350 23.63 5.59 -19.78
CA SER A 350 24.44 5.67 -18.56
C SER A 350 23.74 6.48 -17.47
N ALA A 351 23.13 7.62 -17.81
CA ALA A 351 22.40 8.45 -16.87
C ALA A 351 21.20 7.70 -16.26
N LEU A 352 20.40 7.04 -17.10
CA LEU A 352 19.26 6.22 -16.66
C LEU A 352 19.70 5.00 -15.86
N MET A 353 20.79 4.33 -16.25
CA MET A 353 21.31 3.20 -15.49
C MET A 353 21.78 3.63 -14.09
N CYS A 354 22.52 4.73 -13.97
CA CYS A 354 22.93 5.28 -12.68
C CYS A 354 21.71 5.65 -11.82
N ALA A 355 20.71 6.32 -12.41
CA ALA A 355 19.49 6.70 -11.72
C ALA A 355 18.68 5.47 -11.26
N MET A 356 18.55 4.46 -12.11
CA MET A 356 17.88 3.20 -11.81
C MET A 356 18.56 2.47 -10.63
N VAL A 357 19.88 2.28 -10.71
CA VAL A 357 20.66 1.63 -9.65
C VAL A 357 20.53 2.40 -8.34
N TYR A 358 20.63 3.73 -8.38
CA TYR A 358 20.44 4.57 -7.20
C TYR A 358 19.04 4.39 -6.59
N SER A 359 17.97 4.48 -7.39
CA SER A 359 16.60 4.35 -6.88
C SER A 359 16.35 2.99 -6.23
N VAL A 360 16.85 1.90 -6.84
CA VAL A 360 16.75 0.55 -6.28
C VAL A 360 17.54 0.44 -4.97
N MET A 361 18.77 0.94 -4.93
CA MET A 361 19.60 0.92 -3.72
C MET A 361 19.02 1.76 -2.59
N ASP A 362 18.50 2.96 -2.90
CA ASP A 362 17.93 3.87 -1.90
C ASP A 362 16.64 3.30 -1.30
N PHE A 363 15.78 2.68 -2.12
CA PHE A 363 14.62 1.93 -1.64
C PHE A 363 15.05 0.75 -0.76
N ALA A 364 15.94 -0.12 -1.26
CA ALA A 364 16.37 -1.32 -0.54
C ALA A 364 17.01 -0.97 0.81
N ARG A 365 17.86 0.06 0.84
CA ARG A 365 18.48 0.59 2.07
C ARG A 365 17.42 1.11 3.03
N TYR A 366 16.52 1.98 2.57
CA TYR A 366 15.48 2.58 3.41
C TYR A 366 14.58 1.50 4.02
N PHE A 367 14.06 0.60 3.18
CA PHE A 367 13.14 -0.45 3.61
C PHE A 367 13.80 -1.42 4.61
N THR A 368 15.06 -1.81 4.37
CA THR A 368 15.82 -2.68 5.29
C THR A 368 15.99 -2.04 6.66
N TYR A 369 16.41 -0.77 6.69
CA TYR A 369 16.63 -0.04 7.94
C TYR A 369 15.32 0.24 8.69
N ALA A 370 14.25 0.63 7.98
CA ALA A 370 12.92 0.77 8.55
C ALA A 370 12.44 -0.55 9.17
N SER A 371 12.66 -1.67 8.49
CA SER A 371 12.27 -2.99 8.97
C SER A 371 13.01 -3.39 10.24
N TRP A 372 14.31 -3.09 10.34
CA TRP A 372 15.09 -3.32 11.57
C TRP A 372 14.62 -2.45 12.72
N ASP A 373 14.34 -1.17 12.47
CA ASP A 373 13.80 -0.27 13.48
C ASP A 373 12.45 -0.79 13.99
N MET A 374 11.52 -1.12 13.10
CA MET A 374 10.20 -1.64 13.48
C MET A 374 10.30 -2.96 14.25
N ARG A 375 11.16 -3.89 13.81
CA ARG A 375 11.46 -5.13 14.52
C ARG A 375 11.86 -4.86 15.97
N ASP A 376 12.79 -3.91 16.17
CA ASP A 376 13.35 -3.59 17.48
C ASP A 376 12.35 -2.81 18.37
N ALA A 377 11.51 -1.93 17.81
CA ALA A 377 10.47 -1.25 18.58
C ALA A 377 9.31 -2.16 18.94
N LEU A 378 8.81 -2.94 17.99
CA LEU A 378 7.65 -3.79 18.20
C LEU A 378 8.02 -5.09 18.93
N ASP A 379 9.31 -5.39 19.06
CA ASP A 379 9.80 -6.61 19.69
C ASP A 379 9.25 -7.88 19.02
N VAL A 380 9.31 -7.93 17.68
CA VAL A 380 8.82 -9.04 16.86
C VAL A 380 9.92 -9.58 15.95
N TRP A 381 9.66 -10.70 15.28
CA TRP A 381 10.46 -11.16 14.15
C TRP A 381 9.66 -10.92 12.86
N ILE A 382 10.37 -10.66 11.77
CA ILE A 382 9.75 -10.26 10.49
C ILE A 382 9.20 -11.49 9.76
N PHE A 383 10.05 -12.50 9.54
CA PHE A 383 9.73 -13.67 8.72
C PHE A 383 9.45 -14.94 9.54
N SER A 384 9.30 -14.79 10.86
CA SER A 384 8.94 -15.87 11.77
C SER A 384 8.20 -15.26 12.96
N LEU A 385 7.46 -16.08 13.70
CA LEU A 385 6.79 -15.62 14.92
C LEU A 385 7.75 -15.73 16.09
N LYS A 386 8.00 -14.60 16.76
CA LYS A 386 8.82 -14.57 17.97
C LYS A 386 8.10 -15.22 19.16
N TYR A 387 6.80 -14.98 19.27
CA TYR A 387 5.95 -15.48 20.33
C TYR A 387 4.87 -16.39 19.74
N PRO A 388 4.65 -17.60 20.30
CA PRO A 388 3.60 -18.48 19.82
C PRO A 388 2.21 -17.92 20.16
N VAL A 389 1.22 -18.32 19.37
CA VAL A 389 -0.20 -17.98 19.62
C VAL A 389 -0.57 -18.41 21.05
N GLY A 390 -1.06 -17.45 21.84
CA GLY A 390 -1.42 -17.66 23.25
C GLY A 390 -0.38 -17.21 24.27
N ASP A 391 0.85 -16.85 23.86
CA ASP A 391 1.80 -16.19 24.77
C ASP A 391 1.24 -14.81 25.19
N PRO A 392 1.34 -14.41 26.48
CA PRO A 392 0.86 -13.10 26.94
C PRO A 392 1.47 -11.88 26.24
N ARG A 393 2.64 -12.04 25.60
CA ARG A 393 3.32 -11.00 24.81
C ARG A 393 2.88 -10.99 23.34
N CYS A 394 2.20 -12.03 22.88
CA CYS A 394 1.64 -12.11 21.54
C CYS A 394 0.51 -11.09 21.41
N ARG A 395 0.59 -10.23 20.38
CA ARG A 395 -0.48 -9.29 20.03
C ARG A 395 -1.41 -9.99 19.04
N ASN A 396 -2.66 -10.24 19.42
CA ASN A 396 -3.67 -10.85 18.54
C ASN A 396 -5.01 -10.12 18.64
N GLY A 397 -5.88 -10.37 17.65
CA GLY A 397 -7.16 -9.68 17.48
C GLY A 397 -6.99 -8.27 16.90
N ASN A 398 -8.01 -7.75 16.21
CA ASN A 398 -8.01 -6.36 15.76
C ASN A 398 -8.55 -5.43 16.85
N ASN A 399 -7.74 -4.46 17.28
CA ASN A 399 -8.15 -3.44 18.24
C ASN A 399 -8.75 -2.20 17.58
N GLY A 400 -8.57 -2.03 16.26
CA GLY A 400 -9.16 -0.99 15.45
C GLY A 400 -10.55 -1.36 14.91
N VAL A 401 -11.13 -0.48 14.10
CA VAL A 401 -12.44 -0.69 13.47
C VAL A 401 -12.23 -1.01 11.99
N TYR A 402 -12.59 -2.24 11.59
CA TYR A 402 -12.56 -2.65 10.19
C TYR A 402 -13.96 -2.91 9.66
N LEU A 403 -14.50 -1.96 8.90
CA LEU A 403 -15.79 -2.05 8.24
C LEU A 403 -15.60 -2.78 6.91
N THR A 404 -16.36 -3.84 6.63
CA THR A 404 -16.16 -4.68 5.42
C THR A 404 -17.38 -4.75 4.51
N GLY A 405 -18.46 -4.03 4.84
CA GLY A 405 -19.77 -4.22 4.21
C GLY A 405 -20.52 -5.44 4.74
N LEU A 406 -19.82 -6.54 5.06
CA LEU A 406 -20.39 -7.79 5.57
C LEU A 406 -20.65 -7.78 7.08
N ASN A 407 -19.90 -6.99 7.84
CA ASN A 407 -20.01 -6.90 9.30
C ASN A 407 -20.66 -5.60 9.81
N ASN A 408 -21.26 -4.82 8.90
CA ASN A 408 -21.76 -3.48 9.20
C ASN A 408 -22.81 -3.48 10.32
N ASP A 409 -23.79 -4.39 10.27
CA ASP A 409 -24.86 -4.45 11.26
C ASP A 409 -24.35 -4.87 12.64
N GLU A 410 -23.36 -5.75 12.68
CA GLU A 410 -22.71 -6.17 13.93
C GLU A 410 -21.97 -5.00 14.59
N LEU A 411 -21.19 -4.25 13.79
CA LEU A 411 -20.46 -3.08 14.26
C LEU A 411 -21.40 -1.95 14.70
N LEU A 412 -22.48 -1.71 13.96
CA LEU A 412 -23.50 -0.72 14.33
C LEU A 412 -24.22 -1.08 15.63
N LYS A 413 -24.52 -2.37 15.84
CA LYS A 413 -25.10 -2.85 17.11
C LYS A 413 -24.14 -2.67 18.28
N LYS A 414 -22.84 -2.96 18.09
CA LYS A 414 -21.80 -2.74 19.11
C LYS A 414 -21.53 -1.26 19.40
N ALA A 415 -21.71 -0.39 18.41
CA ALA A 415 -21.49 1.05 18.53
C ALA A 415 -22.65 1.79 19.23
N ARG A 416 -23.87 1.24 19.20
CA ARG A 416 -25.00 1.76 19.99
C ARG A 416 -24.84 1.28 21.44
N PRO A 417 -24.64 2.16 22.43
CA PRO A 417 -24.72 1.73 23.82
C PRO A 417 -26.13 1.17 24.06
N GLU A 418 -26.24 0.08 24.82
CA GLU A 418 -27.50 -0.55 25.24
C GLU A 418 -28.47 0.49 25.81
N ALA A 419 -29.29 1.06 24.95
CA ALA A 419 -30.42 1.88 25.29
C ALA A 419 -31.65 1.22 24.67
N SER A 420 -32.07 0.08 25.23
CA SER A 420 -33.43 -0.48 25.10
C SER A 420 -33.55 -1.92 25.64
N VAL A 421 -33.18 -2.19 26.90
CA VAL A 421 -33.80 -3.30 27.66
C VAL A 421 -34.01 -2.86 29.10
N ALA A 422 -34.87 -1.86 29.29
CA ALA A 422 -35.48 -1.55 30.59
C ALA A 422 -36.78 -0.78 30.35
N SER A 423 -37.77 -1.45 29.78
CA SER A 423 -39.14 -0.91 29.73
C SER A 423 -40.17 -2.00 30.00
N VAL A 424 -40.05 -2.67 31.14
CA VAL A 424 -41.19 -3.25 31.86
C VAL A 424 -40.84 -3.22 33.35
N GLY A 425 -41.51 -2.36 34.13
CA GLY A 425 -41.51 -2.45 35.60
C GLY A 425 -41.34 -1.14 36.39
N ALA A 426 -42.46 -0.50 36.67
CA ALA A 426 -42.80 0.25 37.90
C ALA A 426 -41.97 1.50 38.34
N ALA A 427 -42.63 2.65 38.17
CA ALA A 427 -42.93 3.70 39.15
C ALA A 427 -41.87 4.22 40.16
N SER A 428 -41.75 5.56 40.15
CA SER A 428 -41.74 6.48 41.31
C SER A 428 -40.43 6.85 42.04
N SER A 429 -40.16 8.17 41.96
CA SER A 429 -39.63 9.09 43.00
C SER A 429 -38.14 9.54 42.97
N ASN A 430 -38.00 10.86 42.79
CA ASN A 430 -37.05 11.86 43.32
C ASN A 430 -35.62 11.47 43.74
N GLY A 431 -34.65 12.28 43.30
CA GLY A 431 -33.39 12.49 44.04
C GLY A 431 -32.19 12.98 43.22
N THR A 432 -31.90 14.26 43.37
CA THR A 432 -30.65 14.99 43.09
C THR A 432 -29.33 14.18 43.14
N LYS A 433 -28.47 14.33 42.12
CA LYS A 433 -27.08 14.86 42.24
C LYS A 433 -26.28 14.78 40.92
N GLN A 434 -25.72 15.92 40.55
CA GLN A 434 -24.65 16.11 39.58
C GLN A 434 -23.32 15.55 40.16
N LYS A 435 -22.61 14.67 39.43
CA LYS A 435 -21.13 14.51 39.47
C LYS A 435 -20.63 13.43 38.50
N GLY A 436 -19.65 13.81 37.67
CA GLY A 436 -18.49 13.00 37.27
C GLY A 436 -18.69 11.74 36.41
N GLY A 437 -18.45 11.86 35.10
CA GLY A 437 -18.35 10.72 34.17
C GLY A 437 -17.09 10.77 33.31
N LYS A 438 -15.90 10.69 33.91
CA LYS A 438 -14.66 10.25 33.23
C LYS A 438 -14.43 8.79 33.62
N LEU A 439 -13.93 7.99 32.67
CA LEU A 439 -13.56 6.57 32.77
C LEU A 439 -14.73 5.55 32.78
N ARG A 440 -14.98 4.91 31.63
CA ARG A 440 -15.03 3.44 31.45
C ARG A 440 -15.44 3.07 30.02
N LEU A 441 -14.50 3.20 29.07
CA LEU A 441 -14.60 2.51 27.77
C LEU A 441 -13.43 1.56 27.51
N ARG A 442 -12.40 1.58 28.38
CA ARG A 442 -11.13 0.90 28.14
C ARG A 442 -11.04 -0.54 28.65
N LYS A 443 -12.11 -1.11 29.21
CA LYS A 443 -12.04 -2.40 29.93
C LYS A 443 -12.87 -3.54 29.35
N TYR A 444 -13.57 -3.35 28.23
CA TYR A 444 -14.46 -4.37 27.66
C TYR A 444 -14.09 -4.90 26.26
N LEU A 445 -13.07 -4.33 25.61
CA LEU A 445 -12.59 -4.86 24.31
C LEU A 445 -11.64 -6.07 24.44
N GLY A 446 -11.32 -6.53 25.66
CA GLY A 446 -10.31 -7.58 25.90
C GLY A 446 -10.84 -8.97 26.27
N ARG A 447 -12.16 -9.20 26.33
CA ARG A 447 -12.73 -10.51 26.70
C ARG A 447 -14.06 -10.75 26.00
N SER A 448 -14.03 -11.07 24.71
CA SER A 448 -15.03 -11.93 24.04
C SER A 448 -14.72 -12.01 22.53
N MET A 449 -13.62 -12.66 22.16
CA MET A 449 -13.51 -13.30 20.85
C MET A 449 -13.03 -14.72 21.08
N GLY A 450 -13.98 -15.57 21.43
CA GLY A 450 -13.76 -17.00 21.57
C GLY A 450 -15.09 -17.70 21.35
N LYS A 451 -15.22 -18.32 20.16
CA LYS A 451 -16.10 -19.46 19.82
C LYS A 451 -17.41 -19.27 19.04
N GLU A 452 -17.86 -18.08 18.66
CA GLU A 452 -19.09 -17.98 17.84
C GLU A 452 -18.92 -17.07 16.63
N CYS A 453 -18.11 -17.50 15.66
CA CYS A 453 -18.20 -17.02 14.27
C CYS A 453 -17.46 -17.96 13.29
N LEU A 454 -17.71 -19.27 13.44
CA LEU A 454 -17.37 -20.28 12.45
C LEU A 454 -18.58 -21.21 12.32
N ASN A 455 -19.58 -20.76 11.57
CA ASN A 455 -20.52 -21.60 10.82
C ASN A 455 -21.00 -20.80 9.61
#